data_AF-A0A2V9VT53-F1
#
_entry.id   AF-A0A2V9VT53-F1
#
_cell.length_a   1.000
_cell.length_b   1.000
_cell.length_c   1.000
_cell.angle_alpha   90.00
_cell.angle_beta   90.00
_cell.angle_gamma   90.00
#
_symmetry.space_group_name_H-M   'P 1'
#
loop_
_entity.id
_entity.type
_entity.pdbx_description
1 polymer ?
#
loop_
_entity_poly.entity_id
_entity_poly.type
_entity_poly.pdbx_seq_one_letter_code
_entity_poly.pdbx_strand_id
1 'polypeptide(L)'
;MGDGAGFACLLDAFPAYRYGIEIDAFRAEQAAIRGIETVHADALEVRCPPDSLSLVYLNPPYDFEVGRTDNQRLELVFLEHTYRWLKRTGVLVFVIPQPRLKSCARMLAEHFTDLSVYRLTDPASVQYKQIAILAARRKRHQHLRDSALLDSARRLETLAMKSDLEALSDAPQSLYVIPASGPVVLNHTGIPLDEIEDLLLSSAAYRQASRVLLSKARDIRGRPLTPLHGGHVGLLCTAGMLNGVFGEGEDRHIAHWRSVKFTDHWEEEEEDGARILHDRQRFSHELTLVFANGKTQILTHEKKENE
;
A
#
# COMPACT_ATOMS: atom_id res chain seq x y z
N MET A 1 12.35 -6.24 -0.98
CA MET A 1 13.85 -6.26 -1.01
C MET A 1 14.46 -4.92 -1.44
N GLY A 2 13.63 -3.89 -1.65
CA GLY A 2 14.07 -2.69 -2.36
C GLY A 2 14.38 -3.01 -3.82
N ASP A 3 15.29 -2.26 -4.41
CA ASP A 3 15.83 -2.46 -5.76
C ASP A 3 16.83 -3.62 -5.88
N GLY A 4 17.04 -4.39 -4.79
CA GLY A 4 17.95 -5.53 -4.73
C GLY A 4 19.44 -5.18 -4.62
N ALA A 5 19.85 -3.91 -4.58
CA ALA A 5 21.27 -3.53 -4.62
C ALA A 5 22.07 -4.08 -3.43
N GLY A 6 21.57 -3.91 -2.20
CA GLY A 6 22.24 -4.41 -0.99
C GLY A 6 22.34 -5.93 -0.95
N PHE A 7 21.29 -6.62 -1.41
CA PHE A 7 21.26 -8.10 -1.46
C PHE A 7 22.19 -8.67 -2.54
N ALA A 8 22.24 -8.03 -3.72
CA ALA A 8 23.15 -8.42 -4.79
C ALA A 8 24.61 -8.26 -4.35
N CYS A 9 24.97 -7.12 -3.73
CA CYS A 9 26.31 -6.86 -3.20
C CYS A 9 26.73 -7.92 -2.16
N LEU A 10 25.83 -8.28 -1.23
CA LEU A 10 26.08 -9.31 -0.22
C LEU A 10 26.43 -10.68 -0.84
N LEU A 11 25.88 -11.00 -2.01
CA LEU A 11 26.00 -12.30 -2.66
C LEU A 11 26.90 -12.28 -3.91
N ASP A 12 27.60 -11.19 -4.19
CA ASP A 12 28.37 -11.03 -5.43
C ASP A 12 29.50 -12.07 -5.53
N ALA A 13 30.13 -12.38 -4.39
CA ALA A 13 31.21 -13.37 -4.30
C ALA A 13 30.74 -14.84 -4.26
N PHE A 14 29.43 -15.12 -4.28
CA PHE A 14 28.90 -16.47 -4.04
C PHE A 14 27.98 -16.94 -5.18
N PRO A 15 28.20 -18.15 -5.73
CA PRO A 15 27.23 -18.78 -6.59
C PRO A 15 26.01 -19.19 -5.75
N ALA A 16 24.89 -18.49 -5.94
CA ALA A 16 23.67 -18.72 -5.18
C ALA A 16 22.42 -18.53 -6.06
N TYR A 17 21.36 -19.28 -5.76
CA TYR A 17 20.02 -18.96 -6.22
C TYR A 17 19.53 -17.73 -5.46
N ARG A 18 19.06 -16.71 -6.18
CA ARG A 18 18.65 -15.43 -5.61
C ARG A 18 17.17 -15.26 -5.81
N TYR A 19 16.43 -15.15 -4.71
CA TYR A 19 14.99 -14.90 -4.73
C TYR A 19 14.69 -13.62 -3.97
N GLY A 20 13.62 -12.94 -4.33
CA GLY A 20 13.10 -11.91 -3.46
C GLY A 20 11.66 -11.54 -3.73
N ILE A 21 11.12 -10.77 -2.79
CA ILE A 21 9.74 -10.27 -2.82
C ILE A 21 9.78 -8.74 -2.69
N GLU A 22 9.08 -8.05 -3.58
CA GLU A 22 8.99 -6.61 -3.61
C GLU A 22 7.57 -6.17 -4.00
N ILE A 23 7.04 -5.18 -3.28
CA ILE A 23 5.66 -4.71 -3.45
C ILE A 23 5.55 -3.61 -4.51
N ASP A 24 6.64 -2.90 -4.79
CA ASP A 24 6.69 -1.85 -5.81
C ASP A 24 7.17 -2.43 -7.15
N ALA A 25 6.36 -2.25 -8.21
CA ALA A 25 6.62 -2.82 -9.52
C ALA A 25 7.97 -2.37 -10.12
N PHE A 26 8.30 -1.08 -9.98
CA PHE A 26 9.55 -0.54 -10.52
C PHE A 26 10.76 -1.14 -9.80
N ARG A 27 10.76 -1.19 -8.47
CA ARG A 27 11.84 -1.80 -7.68
C ARG A 27 11.93 -3.31 -7.92
N ALA A 28 10.81 -4.00 -8.12
CA ALA A 28 10.79 -5.41 -8.47
C ALA A 28 11.51 -5.66 -9.81
N GLU A 29 11.24 -4.83 -10.82
CA GLU A 29 11.92 -4.87 -12.11
C GLU A 29 13.42 -4.59 -11.97
N GLN A 30 13.81 -3.56 -11.19
CA GLN A 30 15.23 -3.27 -10.93
C GLN A 30 15.96 -4.45 -10.28
N ALA A 31 15.32 -5.13 -9.34
CA ALA A 31 15.91 -6.31 -8.71
C ALA A 31 16.01 -7.51 -9.67
N ALA A 32 15.02 -7.69 -10.55
CA ALA A 32 15.05 -8.72 -11.60
C ALA A 32 16.19 -8.50 -12.60
N ILE A 33 16.45 -7.25 -13.00
CA ILE A 33 17.59 -6.87 -13.86
C ILE A 33 18.94 -7.26 -13.21
N ARG A 34 19.00 -7.28 -11.87
CA ARG A 34 20.18 -7.73 -11.10
C ARG A 34 20.29 -9.25 -10.97
N GLY A 35 19.46 -10.02 -11.67
CA GLY A 35 19.47 -11.49 -11.64
C GLY A 35 18.87 -12.08 -10.37
N ILE A 36 17.94 -11.37 -9.73
CA ILE A 36 17.16 -11.88 -8.59
C ILE A 36 15.81 -12.35 -9.11
N GLU A 37 15.45 -13.61 -8.90
CA GLU A 37 14.12 -14.13 -9.21
C GLU A 37 13.10 -13.47 -8.28
N THR A 38 12.39 -12.48 -8.81
CA THR A 38 11.61 -11.53 -8.02
C THR A 38 10.12 -11.79 -8.18
N VAL A 39 9.42 -11.90 -7.05
CA VAL A 39 7.96 -11.94 -6.99
C VAL A 39 7.44 -10.55 -6.65
N HIS A 40 6.65 -9.96 -7.57
CA HIS A 40 5.94 -8.70 -7.32
C HIS A 40 4.69 -8.98 -6.47
N ALA A 41 4.79 -8.79 -5.15
CA ALA A 41 3.77 -9.15 -4.18
C ALA A 41 3.99 -8.51 -2.80
N ASP A 42 2.97 -8.54 -1.95
CA ASP A 42 3.15 -8.39 -0.51
C ASP A 42 3.87 -9.64 0.04
N ALA A 43 5.00 -9.43 0.73
CA ALA A 43 5.77 -10.49 1.37
C ALA A 43 4.94 -11.31 2.36
N LEU A 44 3.96 -10.71 3.04
CA LEU A 44 3.08 -11.40 4.00
C LEU A 44 2.08 -12.35 3.31
N GLU A 45 1.82 -12.16 2.01
CA GLU A 45 0.97 -13.03 1.19
C GLU A 45 1.75 -14.08 0.39
N VAL A 46 3.09 -14.07 0.49
CA VAL A 46 3.96 -15.07 -0.13
C VAL A 46 4.23 -16.23 0.85
N ARG A 47 4.21 -17.45 0.32
CA ARG A 47 4.55 -18.68 1.02
C ARG A 47 5.84 -19.25 0.47
N CYS A 48 6.69 -19.69 1.39
CA CYS A 48 7.91 -20.42 1.09
C CYS A 48 7.90 -21.73 1.90
N PRO A 49 8.31 -22.88 1.32
CA PRO A 49 8.48 -24.11 2.07
C PRO A 49 9.36 -23.88 3.31
N PRO A 50 8.97 -24.38 4.49
CA PRO A 50 9.78 -24.22 5.69
C PRO A 50 11.12 -24.96 5.54
N ASP A 51 12.16 -24.47 6.22
CA ASP A 51 13.51 -25.04 6.20
C ASP A 51 14.07 -25.25 4.77
N SER A 52 13.91 -24.25 3.89
CA SER A 52 14.33 -24.32 2.49
C SER A 52 15.46 -23.34 2.13
N LEU A 53 15.48 -22.15 2.72
CA LEU A 53 16.45 -21.08 2.43
C LEU A 53 17.69 -21.19 3.32
N SER A 54 18.89 -21.03 2.79
CA SER A 54 20.10 -21.04 3.63
C SER A 54 20.48 -19.68 4.21
N LEU A 55 20.00 -18.59 3.59
CA LEU A 55 20.17 -17.23 4.05
C LEU A 55 18.87 -16.46 3.83
N VAL A 56 18.50 -15.62 4.79
CA VAL A 56 17.40 -14.66 4.66
C VAL A 56 17.94 -13.28 4.97
N TYR A 57 17.85 -12.38 4.00
CA TYR A 57 18.07 -10.94 4.17
C TYR A 57 16.72 -10.24 4.37
N LEU A 58 16.50 -9.69 5.56
CA LEU A 58 15.30 -8.94 5.92
C LEU A 58 15.65 -7.48 6.14
N ASN A 59 15.05 -6.62 5.33
CA ASN A 59 15.02 -5.17 5.56
C ASN A 59 13.56 -4.72 5.40
N PRO A 60 12.71 -5.02 6.40
CA PRO A 60 11.27 -4.75 6.32
C PRO A 60 11.00 -3.24 6.26
N PRO A 61 9.86 -2.81 5.71
CA PRO A 61 9.42 -1.42 5.80
C PRO A 61 9.26 -0.99 7.26
N TYR A 62 9.63 0.25 7.59
CA TYR A 62 9.62 0.76 8.97
C TYR A 62 8.27 1.32 9.38
N ASP A 63 7.24 0.48 9.24
CA ASP A 63 5.85 0.86 9.42
C ASP A 63 5.12 -0.04 10.43
N PHE A 64 3.81 0.14 10.52
CA PHE A 64 2.89 -0.68 11.27
C PHE A 64 1.98 -1.48 10.33
N GLU A 65 1.42 -2.57 10.84
CA GLU A 65 0.28 -3.20 10.20
C GLU A 65 -0.88 -2.19 10.06
N VAL A 66 -1.69 -2.40 9.02
CA VAL A 66 -2.91 -1.63 8.81
C VAL A 66 -4.09 -2.44 9.33
N GLY A 67 -4.46 -2.19 10.59
CA GLY A 67 -5.59 -2.81 11.27
C GLY A 67 -6.42 -1.83 12.10
N ARG A 68 -7.56 -2.29 12.62
CA ARG A 68 -8.48 -1.48 13.43
C ARG A 68 -7.96 -1.25 14.86
N THR A 69 -7.23 -2.21 15.41
CA THR A 69 -6.70 -2.20 16.79
C THR A 69 -5.48 -3.10 16.88
N ASP A 70 -4.54 -2.77 17.78
CA ASP A 70 -3.36 -3.59 18.13
C ASP A 70 -2.38 -3.85 16.97
N ASN A 71 -2.22 -2.86 16.09
CA ASN A 71 -1.33 -2.95 14.93
C ASN A 71 0.13 -3.14 15.39
N GLN A 72 0.77 -4.20 14.90
CA GLN A 72 2.15 -4.49 15.25
C GLN A 72 3.12 -3.76 14.34
N ARG A 73 4.37 -3.67 14.81
CA ARG A 73 5.49 -3.18 14.01
C ARG A 73 5.87 -4.22 12.97
N LEU A 74 5.99 -3.80 11.70
CA LEU A 74 6.27 -4.70 10.59
C LEU A 74 7.62 -5.42 10.75
N GLU A 75 8.57 -4.85 11.52
CA GLU A 75 9.82 -5.55 11.82
C GLU A 75 9.58 -6.92 12.50
N LEU A 76 8.69 -6.98 13.49
CA LEU A 76 8.36 -8.23 14.19
C LEU A 76 7.54 -9.16 13.29
N VAL A 77 6.54 -8.62 12.60
CA VAL A 77 5.62 -9.39 11.73
C VAL A 77 6.38 -10.09 10.61
N PHE A 78 7.29 -9.38 9.92
CA PHE A 78 8.12 -9.96 8.86
C PHE A 78 9.02 -11.06 9.42
N LEU A 79 9.58 -10.85 10.61
CA LEU A 79 10.47 -11.82 11.24
C LEU A 79 9.71 -13.09 11.63
N GLU A 80 8.51 -12.97 12.22
CA GLU A 80 7.63 -14.09 12.56
C GLU A 80 7.15 -14.86 11.32
N HIS A 81 6.87 -14.15 10.23
CA HIS A 81 6.44 -14.76 8.97
C HIS A 81 7.56 -15.55 8.29
N THR A 82 8.79 -15.03 8.30
CA THR A 82 9.88 -15.54 7.46
C THR A 82 10.89 -16.44 8.18
N TYR A 83 11.00 -16.42 9.52
CA TYR A 83 12.05 -17.18 10.21
C TYR A 83 11.97 -18.70 9.95
N ARG A 84 10.77 -19.23 9.65
CA ARG A 84 10.56 -20.65 9.36
C ARG A 84 11.02 -21.05 7.96
N TRP A 85 11.22 -20.11 7.05
CA TRP A 85 11.73 -20.38 5.70
C TRP A 85 13.21 -20.73 5.74
N LEU A 86 13.96 -20.11 6.66
CA LEU A 86 15.39 -20.28 6.82
C LEU A 86 15.73 -21.67 7.37
N LYS A 87 16.59 -22.47 6.76
CA LYS A 87 17.05 -23.75 7.29
C LYS A 87 17.63 -23.62 8.69
N ARG A 88 17.63 -24.73 9.42
CA ARG A 88 18.47 -24.87 10.62
C ARG A 88 19.92 -24.55 10.26
N THR A 89 20.60 -23.83 11.15
CA THR A 89 21.93 -23.22 10.95
C THR A 89 22.02 -22.24 9.78
N GLY A 90 20.91 -21.94 9.09
CA GLY A 90 20.87 -20.87 8.10
C GLY A 90 21.08 -19.51 8.75
N VAL A 91 21.52 -18.54 7.95
CA VAL A 91 21.91 -17.21 8.45
C VAL A 91 20.80 -16.20 8.20
N LEU A 92 20.43 -15.48 9.25
CA LEU A 92 19.59 -14.29 9.18
C LEU A 92 20.49 -13.05 9.13
N VAL A 93 20.23 -12.18 8.15
CA VAL A 93 20.72 -10.80 8.11
C VAL A 93 19.49 -9.90 8.25
N PHE A 94 19.35 -9.23 9.39
CA PHE A 94 18.14 -8.47 9.71
C PHE A 94 18.45 -7.01 10.00
N VAL A 95 17.96 -6.12 9.15
CA VAL A 95 18.21 -4.68 9.19
C VAL A 95 16.99 -3.94 9.69
N ILE A 96 17.08 -3.34 10.88
CA ILE A 96 15.97 -2.64 11.54
C ILE A 96 16.45 -1.38 12.27
N PRO A 97 15.56 -0.44 12.62
CA PRO A 97 15.88 0.64 13.54
C PRO A 97 16.19 0.05 14.93
N GLN A 98 17.28 0.50 15.56
CA GLN A 98 17.76 -0.04 16.83
C GLN A 98 16.69 -0.22 17.92
N PRO A 99 15.77 0.73 18.17
CA PRO A 99 14.75 0.56 19.22
C PRO A 99 13.79 -0.61 18.97
N ARG A 100 13.66 -1.07 17.72
CA ARG A 100 12.80 -2.20 17.33
C ARG A 100 13.41 -3.55 17.68
N LEU A 101 14.70 -3.59 18.04
CA LEU A 101 15.33 -4.79 18.58
C LEU A 101 14.60 -5.30 19.83
N LYS A 102 14.06 -4.39 20.66
CA LYS A 102 13.29 -4.75 21.86
C LYS A 102 12.08 -5.63 21.54
N SER A 103 11.28 -5.27 20.54
CA SER A 103 10.10 -6.06 20.16
C SER A 103 10.46 -7.41 19.53
N CYS A 104 11.62 -7.50 18.87
CA CYS A 104 12.09 -8.73 18.23
C CYS A 104 12.88 -9.65 19.19
N ALA A 105 13.28 -9.15 20.37
CA ALA A 105 14.25 -9.78 21.25
C ALA A 105 13.87 -11.23 21.64
N ARG A 106 12.60 -11.46 21.99
CA ARG A 106 12.11 -12.78 22.37
C ARG A 106 12.20 -13.78 21.22
N MET A 107 11.69 -13.43 20.04
CA MET A 107 11.72 -14.28 18.84
C MET A 107 13.18 -14.61 18.46
N LEU A 108 14.05 -13.59 18.47
CA LEU A 108 15.48 -13.75 18.21
C LEU A 108 16.15 -14.69 19.20
N ALA A 109 15.90 -14.52 20.51
CA ALA A 109 16.46 -15.38 21.55
C ALA A 109 15.99 -16.85 21.41
N GLU A 110 14.70 -17.04 21.13
CA GLU A 110 14.07 -18.35 21.01
C GLU A 110 14.59 -19.13 19.79
N HIS A 111 14.64 -18.49 18.63
CA HIS A 111 14.86 -19.19 17.36
C HIS A 111 16.28 -19.08 16.80
N PHE A 112 17.12 -18.19 17.32
CA PHE A 112 18.46 -17.91 16.79
C PHE A 112 19.55 -18.01 17.85
N THR A 113 20.77 -18.32 17.40
CA THR A 113 22.00 -18.39 18.19
C THR A 113 23.09 -17.58 17.49
N ASP A 114 24.23 -17.39 18.16
CA ASP A 114 25.40 -16.69 17.62
C ASP A 114 25.03 -15.29 17.12
N LEU A 115 24.28 -14.55 17.93
CA LEU A 115 23.77 -13.23 17.56
C LEU A 115 24.85 -12.14 17.72
N SER A 116 25.08 -11.42 16.62
CA SER A 116 25.89 -10.20 16.58
C SER A 116 25.03 -9.03 16.13
N VAL A 117 25.21 -7.88 16.78
CA VAL A 117 24.41 -6.67 16.53
C VAL A 117 25.37 -5.52 16.24
N TYR A 118 25.25 -4.94 15.05
CA TYR A 118 26.12 -3.88 14.58
C TYR A 118 25.32 -2.65 14.19
N ARG A 119 25.83 -1.47 14.54
CA ARG A 119 25.35 -0.21 14.00
C ARG A 119 25.84 -0.02 12.58
N LEU A 120 24.94 0.35 11.67
CA LEU A 120 25.32 0.70 10.31
C LEU A 120 25.86 2.14 10.24
N THR A 121 26.79 2.37 9.32
CA THR A 121 27.59 3.60 9.23
C THR A 121 27.26 4.48 8.03
N ASP A 122 26.55 3.94 7.04
CA ASP A 122 26.09 4.71 5.88
C ASP A 122 25.20 5.89 6.32
N PRO A 123 25.32 7.10 5.72
CA PRO A 123 24.53 8.26 6.12
C PRO A 123 23.02 8.01 6.14
N ALA A 124 22.46 7.29 5.17
CA ALA A 124 21.05 6.96 5.13
C ALA A 124 20.68 6.03 6.30
N SER A 125 21.54 5.06 6.62
CA SER A 125 21.34 4.18 7.76
C SER A 125 21.42 4.88 9.11
N VAL A 126 22.34 5.83 9.26
CA VAL A 126 22.53 6.61 10.49
C VAL A 126 21.29 7.46 10.79
N GLN A 127 20.69 8.07 9.76
CA GLN A 127 19.46 8.87 9.89
C GLN A 127 18.33 8.07 10.57
N TYR A 128 18.16 6.79 10.19
CA TYR A 128 17.13 5.91 10.74
C TYR A 128 17.60 5.07 11.93
N LYS A 129 18.82 5.30 12.43
CA LYS A 129 19.45 4.53 13.52
C LYS A 129 19.42 3.02 13.23
N GLN A 130 19.71 2.64 11.99
CA GLN A 130 19.66 1.24 11.57
C GLN A 130 20.79 0.43 12.20
N ILE A 131 20.44 -0.79 12.55
CA ILE A 131 21.37 -1.84 12.97
C ILE A 131 21.23 -3.04 12.03
N ALA A 132 22.31 -3.79 11.86
CA ALA A 132 22.30 -5.11 11.27
C ALA A 132 22.45 -6.16 12.37
N ILE A 133 21.55 -7.14 12.37
CA ILE A 133 21.59 -8.30 13.25
C ILE A 133 21.98 -9.49 12.39
N LEU A 134 23.08 -10.13 12.74
CA LEU A 134 23.55 -11.38 12.13
C LEU A 134 23.30 -12.51 13.13
N ALA A 135 22.66 -13.59 12.68
CA ALA A 135 22.35 -14.69 13.57
C ALA A 135 22.20 -16.03 12.81
N ALA A 136 22.52 -17.13 13.48
CA ALA A 136 22.30 -18.47 12.94
C ALA A 136 21.00 -19.08 13.49
N ARG A 137 20.17 -19.70 12.64
CA ARG A 137 18.95 -20.38 13.09
C ARG A 137 19.32 -21.57 13.97
N ARG A 138 18.73 -21.64 15.16
CA ARG A 138 19.04 -22.63 16.19
C ARG A 138 18.78 -24.06 15.72
N LYS A 139 19.68 -25.00 16.07
CA LYS A 139 19.54 -26.44 15.78
C LYS A 139 18.39 -27.06 16.59
N ARG A 140 17.75 -28.12 16.06
CA ARG A 140 16.58 -28.77 16.68
C ARG A 140 16.83 -29.32 18.09
N HIS A 141 18.03 -29.83 18.33
CA HIS A 141 18.40 -30.44 19.63
C HIS A 141 19.03 -29.44 20.61
N GLN A 142 19.21 -28.19 20.21
CA GLN A 142 19.78 -27.15 21.08
C GLN A 142 18.66 -26.49 21.87
N HIS A 143 17.97 -27.24 22.73
CA HIS A 143 17.02 -26.64 23.65
C HIS A 143 17.78 -25.90 24.76
N LEU A 144 17.49 -24.61 24.89
CA LEU A 144 17.97 -23.82 26.01
C LEU A 144 16.99 -23.95 27.18
N ARG A 145 17.51 -23.80 28.40
CA ARG A 145 16.67 -23.59 29.58
C ARG A 145 15.98 -22.23 29.48
N ASP A 146 14.78 -22.11 30.03
CA ASP A 146 14.00 -20.86 30.01
C ASP A 146 14.78 -19.67 30.57
N SER A 147 15.62 -19.88 31.60
CA SER A 147 16.48 -18.83 32.16
C SER A 147 17.48 -18.27 31.14
N ALA A 148 18.12 -19.15 30.35
CA ALA A 148 19.06 -18.72 29.32
C ALA A 148 18.37 -17.99 28.16
N LEU A 149 17.14 -18.38 27.81
CA LEU A 149 16.32 -17.65 26.83
C LEU A 149 15.97 -16.25 27.33
N LEU A 150 15.55 -16.15 28.60
CA LEU A 150 15.21 -14.88 29.24
C LEU A 150 16.43 -13.95 29.30
N ASP A 151 17.60 -14.48 29.66
CA ASP A 151 18.85 -13.71 29.73
C ASP A 151 19.27 -13.22 28.35
N SER A 152 19.14 -14.07 27.32
CA SER A 152 19.41 -13.67 25.94
C SER A 152 18.45 -12.58 25.45
N ALA A 153 17.16 -12.69 25.75
CA ALA A 153 16.17 -11.67 25.41
C ALA A 153 16.49 -10.34 26.11
N ARG A 154 16.73 -10.37 27.43
CA ARG A 154 17.13 -9.17 28.20
C ARG A 154 18.40 -8.52 27.67
N ARG A 155 19.39 -9.30 27.24
CA ARG A 155 20.61 -8.78 26.59
C ARG A 155 20.25 -8.00 25.32
N LEU A 156 19.40 -8.55 24.45
CA LEU A 156 18.96 -7.87 23.23
C LEU A 156 18.14 -6.61 23.53
N GLU A 157 17.26 -6.65 24.53
CA GLU A 157 16.51 -5.47 24.99
C GLU A 157 17.44 -4.37 25.52
N THR A 158 18.52 -4.74 26.22
CA THR A 158 19.54 -3.79 26.68
C THR A 158 20.26 -3.15 25.49
N LEU A 159 20.62 -3.93 24.47
CA LEU A 159 21.24 -3.43 23.25
C LEU A 159 20.31 -2.49 22.46
N ALA A 160 18.99 -2.67 22.54
CA ALA A 160 18.02 -1.77 21.90
C ALA A 160 18.09 -0.32 22.43
N MET A 161 18.62 -0.12 23.64
CA MET A 161 18.74 1.18 24.31
C MET A 161 20.19 1.68 24.41
N LYS A 162 21.18 0.87 24.03
CA LYS A 162 22.60 1.19 24.15
C LYS A 162 23.03 2.28 23.16
N SER A 163 23.63 3.37 23.61
CA SER A 163 24.05 4.48 22.73
C SER A 163 25.28 4.17 21.86
N ASP A 164 26.16 3.30 22.35
CA ASP A 164 27.47 2.97 21.79
C ASP A 164 27.51 1.52 21.26
N LEU A 165 26.64 1.21 20.29
CA LEU A 165 26.75 -0.06 19.56
C LEU A 165 28.00 -0.07 18.68
N GLU A 166 28.62 -1.25 18.60
CA GLU A 166 29.75 -1.50 17.72
C GLU A 166 29.37 -1.24 16.27
N ALA A 167 30.18 -0.48 15.56
CA ALA A 167 29.95 -0.20 14.14
C ALA A 167 30.31 -1.42 13.30
N LEU A 168 29.50 -1.72 12.28
CA LEU A 168 29.89 -2.71 11.28
C LEU A 168 31.13 -2.18 10.53
N SER A 169 32.24 -2.92 10.64
CA SER A 169 33.52 -2.56 10.02
C SER A 169 33.84 -3.48 8.85
N ASP A 170 34.79 -3.08 8.00
CA ASP A 170 35.26 -3.88 6.87
C ASP A 170 36.07 -5.11 7.31
N ALA A 171 36.54 -5.13 8.56
CA ALA A 171 37.25 -6.27 9.12
C ALA A 171 36.26 -7.36 9.59
N PRO A 172 36.42 -8.62 9.15
CA PRO A 172 35.53 -9.69 9.57
C PRO A 172 35.75 -10.02 11.05
N GLN A 173 34.76 -9.69 11.88
CA GLN A 173 34.80 -9.99 13.32
C GLN A 173 34.18 -11.35 13.67
N SER A 174 33.30 -11.86 12.82
CA SER A 174 32.59 -13.12 13.01
C SER A 174 32.34 -13.78 11.66
N LEU A 175 32.46 -15.11 11.62
CA LEU A 175 32.25 -15.92 10.42
C LEU A 175 31.01 -16.77 10.62
N TYR A 176 30.05 -16.63 9.69
CA TYR A 176 28.86 -17.46 9.65
C TYR A 176 28.95 -18.45 8.48
N VAL A 177 28.70 -19.72 8.76
CA VAL A 177 28.70 -20.77 7.73
C VAL A 177 27.30 -20.91 7.18
N ILE A 178 27.13 -20.62 5.90
CA ILE A 178 25.85 -20.76 5.18
C ILE A 178 25.70 -22.24 4.76
N PRO A 179 24.67 -22.97 5.20
CA PRO A 179 24.47 -24.36 4.79
C PRO A 179 24.10 -24.46 3.31
N ALA A 180 24.33 -25.61 2.66
CA ALA A 180 23.86 -25.81 1.29
C ALA A 180 22.33 -25.94 1.21
N SER A 181 21.73 -25.39 0.16
CA SER A 181 20.30 -25.53 -0.19
C SER A 181 20.12 -25.75 -1.69
N GLY A 182 18.98 -26.33 -2.07
CA GLY A 182 18.52 -26.42 -3.46
C GLY A 182 17.68 -25.20 -3.85
N PRO A 183 17.19 -25.16 -5.10
CA PRO A 183 16.24 -24.14 -5.53
C PRO A 183 14.90 -24.26 -4.78
N VAL A 184 14.16 -23.16 -4.71
CA VAL A 184 12.86 -23.07 -4.04
C VAL A 184 11.88 -22.30 -4.93
N VAL A 185 10.59 -22.54 -4.76
CA VAL A 185 9.53 -21.75 -5.39
C VAL A 185 8.85 -20.91 -4.33
N LEU A 186 8.79 -19.59 -4.57
CA LEU A 186 8.00 -18.66 -3.76
C LEU A 186 6.58 -18.58 -4.35
N ASN A 187 5.59 -18.97 -3.56
CA ASN A 187 4.19 -19.01 -4.00
C ASN A 187 3.45 -17.79 -3.47
N HIS A 188 3.07 -16.87 -4.36
CA HIS A 188 2.15 -15.78 -4.03
C HIS A 188 0.72 -16.33 -3.89
N THR A 189 0.07 -16.08 -2.76
CA THR A 189 -1.31 -16.55 -2.49
C THR A 189 -2.36 -15.44 -2.59
N GLY A 190 -1.92 -14.20 -2.75
CA GLY A 190 -2.77 -13.04 -3.00
C GLY A 190 -3.17 -12.89 -4.46
N ILE A 191 -3.82 -11.77 -4.76
CA ILE A 191 -4.18 -11.37 -6.13
C ILE A 191 -2.96 -10.69 -6.74
N PRO A 192 -2.52 -11.05 -7.97
CA PRO A 192 -1.42 -10.35 -8.65
C PRO A 192 -1.68 -8.85 -8.66
N LEU A 193 -0.74 -8.06 -8.12
CA LEU A 193 -0.94 -6.63 -7.85
C LEU A 193 -1.22 -5.84 -9.14
N ASP A 194 -0.63 -6.28 -10.24
CA ASP A 194 -0.81 -5.76 -11.61
C ASP A 194 -2.17 -6.10 -12.23
N GLU A 195 -2.85 -7.14 -11.74
CA GLU A 195 -4.18 -7.54 -12.21
C GLU A 195 -5.33 -7.03 -11.31
N ILE A 196 -5.02 -6.44 -10.14
CA ILE A 196 -6.04 -6.04 -9.15
C ILE A 196 -7.10 -5.11 -9.76
N GLU A 197 -6.69 -4.10 -10.52
CA GLU A 197 -7.62 -3.11 -11.10
C GLU A 197 -8.59 -3.77 -12.10
N ASP A 198 -8.07 -4.63 -12.96
CA ASP A 198 -8.86 -5.36 -13.96
C ASP A 198 -9.83 -6.34 -13.28
N LEU A 199 -9.37 -7.02 -12.23
CA LEU A 199 -10.17 -7.98 -11.47
C LEU A 199 -11.20 -7.29 -10.56
N LEU A 200 -10.95 -6.05 -10.13
CA LEU A 200 -11.80 -5.31 -9.20
C LEU A 200 -13.23 -5.21 -9.69
N LEU A 201 -13.44 -4.83 -10.96
CA LEU A 201 -14.76 -4.66 -11.57
C LEU A 201 -15.59 -5.97 -11.54
N SER A 202 -14.90 -7.10 -11.64
CA SER A 202 -15.49 -8.44 -11.61
C SER A 202 -15.61 -9.03 -10.20
N SER A 203 -15.09 -8.35 -9.17
CA SER A 203 -15.06 -8.87 -7.81
C SER A 203 -16.45 -8.86 -7.15
N ALA A 204 -16.69 -9.82 -6.24
CA ALA A 204 -17.91 -9.85 -5.46
C ALA A 204 -18.05 -8.62 -4.55
N ALA A 205 -16.93 -8.17 -3.97
CA ALA A 205 -16.88 -6.98 -3.13
C ALA A 205 -17.30 -5.73 -3.91
N TYR A 206 -16.74 -5.52 -5.11
CA TYR A 206 -17.13 -4.39 -5.96
C TYR A 206 -18.61 -4.45 -6.36
N ARG A 207 -19.14 -5.63 -6.73
CA ARG A 207 -20.57 -5.79 -7.05
C ARG A 207 -21.50 -5.47 -5.87
N GLN A 208 -21.09 -5.73 -4.64
CA GLN A 208 -21.86 -5.41 -3.46
C GLN A 208 -21.74 -3.92 -3.12
N ALA A 209 -20.53 -3.38 -3.11
CA ALA A 209 -20.24 -1.99 -2.80
C ALA A 209 -20.87 -1.03 -3.82
N SER A 210 -20.75 -1.32 -5.11
CA SER A 210 -21.32 -0.50 -6.19
C SER A 210 -22.83 -0.33 -6.08
N ARG A 211 -23.57 -1.32 -5.58
CA ARG A 211 -25.03 -1.20 -5.38
C ARG A 211 -25.41 -0.17 -4.32
N VAL A 212 -24.52 0.06 -3.35
CA VAL A 212 -24.76 0.96 -2.21
C VAL A 212 -24.14 2.33 -2.47
N LEU A 213 -22.91 2.34 -2.98
CA LEU A 213 -22.09 3.54 -3.13
C LEU A 213 -22.31 4.26 -4.46
N LEU A 214 -22.60 3.52 -5.54
CA LEU A 214 -22.83 4.11 -6.85
C LEU A 214 -24.33 4.27 -7.05
N SER A 215 -24.77 5.50 -7.27
CA SER A 215 -26.14 5.73 -7.72
C SER A 215 -26.32 5.00 -9.05
N LYS A 216 -27.38 4.19 -9.15
CA LYS A 216 -27.73 3.54 -10.42
C LYS A 216 -27.90 4.65 -11.46
N ALA A 217 -27.04 4.68 -12.48
CA ALA A 217 -27.28 5.51 -13.64
C ALA A 217 -28.68 5.14 -14.16
N ARG A 218 -29.59 6.12 -14.18
CA ARG A 218 -30.93 5.90 -14.72
C ARG A 218 -30.77 5.76 -16.23
N ASP A 219 -30.63 4.53 -16.70
CA ASP A 219 -30.64 4.22 -18.12
C ASP A 219 -32.09 4.29 -18.62
N ILE A 220 -32.51 5.48 -19.03
CA ILE A 220 -33.85 5.70 -19.57
C ILE A 220 -33.81 5.37 -21.05
N ARG A 221 -34.04 4.10 -21.39
CA ARG A 221 -34.15 3.65 -22.77
C ARG A 221 -35.60 3.75 -23.24
N GLY A 222 -35.81 4.46 -24.34
CA GLY A 222 -37.10 4.52 -25.03
C GLY A 222 -36.89 4.69 -26.54
N ARG A 223 -37.68 3.98 -27.34
CA ARG A 223 -37.75 4.20 -28.79
C ARG A 223 -39.08 4.89 -29.09
N PRO A 224 -39.11 6.23 -29.19
CA PRO A 224 -40.35 6.93 -29.45
C PRO A 224 -40.93 6.48 -30.79
N LEU A 225 -42.27 6.29 -30.84
CA LEU A 225 -42.97 5.81 -32.04
C LEU A 225 -42.90 6.82 -33.21
N THR A 226 -42.63 8.09 -32.89
CA THR A 226 -42.42 9.17 -33.85
C THR A 226 -41.15 9.96 -33.48
N PRO A 227 -40.52 10.66 -34.44
CA PRO A 227 -39.40 11.56 -34.13
C PRO A 227 -39.77 12.57 -33.03
N LEU A 228 -38.83 12.85 -32.13
CA LEU A 228 -39.03 13.85 -31.08
C LEU A 228 -39.10 15.24 -31.70
N HIS A 229 -40.18 15.96 -31.42
CA HIS A 229 -40.30 17.38 -31.77
C HIS A 229 -39.46 18.25 -30.81
N GLY A 230 -39.10 19.47 -31.23
CA GLY A 230 -38.22 20.35 -30.45
C GLY A 230 -38.64 20.58 -28.99
N GLY A 231 -39.95 20.68 -28.72
CA GLY A 231 -40.47 20.81 -27.35
C GLY A 231 -40.19 19.58 -26.47
N HIS A 232 -40.22 18.38 -27.04
CA HIS A 232 -39.87 17.16 -26.31
C HIS A 232 -38.37 17.09 -26.00
N VAL A 233 -37.53 17.52 -26.94
CA VAL A 233 -36.07 17.62 -26.72
C VAL A 233 -35.79 18.61 -25.59
N GLY A 234 -36.45 19.77 -25.60
CA GLY A 234 -36.36 20.76 -24.52
C GLY A 234 -36.73 20.18 -23.15
N LEU A 235 -37.83 19.41 -23.07
CA LEU A 235 -38.26 18.76 -21.83
C LEU A 235 -37.27 17.69 -21.34
N LEU A 236 -36.70 16.90 -22.25
CA LEU A 236 -35.70 15.88 -21.90
C LEU A 236 -34.39 16.52 -21.43
N CYS A 237 -33.99 17.66 -22.02
CA CYS A 237 -32.85 18.45 -21.57
C CYS A 237 -33.07 18.93 -20.14
N THR A 238 -34.22 19.58 -19.87
CA THR A 238 -34.51 20.09 -18.52
C THR A 238 -34.74 18.97 -17.53
N ALA A 239 -35.23 17.80 -17.92
CA ALA A 239 -35.38 16.66 -17.01
C ALA A 239 -34.04 15.95 -16.67
N GLY A 240 -32.90 16.39 -17.23
CA GLY A 240 -31.60 15.75 -17.05
C GLY A 240 -31.45 14.41 -17.77
N MET A 241 -32.25 14.20 -18.82
CA MET A 241 -32.37 12.93 -19.56
C MET A 241 -31.59 12.91 -20.88
N LEU A 242 -30.87 13.99 -21.21
CA LEU A 242 -30.04 14.13 -22.41
C LEU A 242 -28.55 14.28 -22.08
N ASN A 243 -28.06 13.56 -21.06
CA ASN A 243 -26.62 13.52 -20.76
C ASN A 243 -25.88 12.69 -21.82
N GLY A 244 -24.73 13.17 -22.30
CA GLY A 244 -24.01 12.47 -23.35
C GLY A 244 -22.93 13.30 -24.03
N VAL A 245 -22.44 12.78 -25.16
CA VAL A 245 -21.45 13.46 -26.01
C VAL A 245 -22.19 14.18 -27.14
N PHE A 246 -21.92 15.47 -27.30
CA PHE A 246 -22.53 16.35 -28.31
C PHE A 246 -21.45 17.12 -29.07
N GLY A 247 -21.85 17.72 -30.19
CA GLY A 247 -20.97 18.53 -31.05
C GLY A 247 -19.98 17.71 -31.87
N GLU A 248 -19.20 18.42 -32.69
CA GLU A 248 -18.17 17.87 -33.58
C GLU A 248 -16.92 18.78 -33.56
N GLY A 249 -15.76 18.25 -33.96
CA GLY A 249 -14.52 19.02 -34.02
C GLY A 249 -14.10 19.62 -32.68
N GLU A 250 -13.74 20.91 -32.67
CA GLU A 250 -13.34 21.64 -31.47
C GLU A 250 -14.51 21.88 -30.49
N ASP A 251 -15.74 21.89 -30.99
CA ASP A 251 -16.96 22.06 -30.19
C ASP A 251 -17.48 20.73 -29.64
N ARG A 252 -16.77 19.60 -29.84
CA ARG A 252 -17.16 18.32 -29.25
C ARG A 252 -17.02 18.37 -27.73
N HIS A 253 -18.11 18.06 -27.02
CA HIS A 253 -18.17 18.15 -25.56
C HIS A 253 -19.03 17.05 -24.93
N ILE A 254 -18.74 16.75 -23.66
CA ILE A 254 -19.64 16.00 -22.78
C ILE A 254 -20.58 17.00 -22.10
N ALA A 255 -21.88 16.76 -22.18
CA ALA A 255 -22.91 17.54 -21.53
C ALA A 255 -23.57 16.74 -20.40
N HIS A 256 -23.64 17.34 -19.21
CA HIS A 256 -24.27 16.73 -18.04
C HIS A 256 -25.20 17.73 -17.35
N TRP A 257 -26.50 17.44 -17.38
CA TRP A 257 -27.53 18.16 -16.66
C TRP A 257 -27.75 17.57 -15.28
N ARG A 258 -27.84 18.45 -14.29
CA ARG A 258 -28.22 18.11 -12.92
C ARG A 258 -29.29 19.06 -12.40
N SER A 259 -30.23 18.52 -11.62
CA SER A 259 -31.16 19.34 -10.83
C SER A 259 -30.47 19.74 -9.53
N VAL A 260 -30.35 21.04 -9.31
CA VAL A 260 -29.74 21.64 -8.11
C VAL A 260 -30.82 22.35 -7.31
N LYS A 261 -30.80 22.18 -5.99
CA LYS A 261 -31.67 22.90 -5.07
C LYS A 261 -31.04 24.24 -4.75
N PHE A 262 -31.79 25.30 -4.98
CA PHE A 262 -31.47 26.66 -4.56
C PHE A 262 -32.38 27.04 -3.40
N THR A 263 -31.81 27.74 -2.42
CA THR A 263 -32.54 28.33 -1.31
C THR A 263 -32.33 29.83 -1.38
N ASP A 264 -33.40 30.56 -1.70
CA ASP A 264 -33.39 32.02 -1.69
C ASP A 264 -33.83 32.48 -0.29
N HIS A 265 -33.08 33.40 0.31
CA HIS A 265 -33.38 34.01 1.61
C HIS A 265 -33.68 35.50 1.42
N TRP A 266 -34.79 35.99 1.98
CA TRP A 266 -35.04 37.42 2.07
C TRP A 266 -35.73 37.80 3.39
N GLU A 267 -35.55 39.05 3.79
CA GLU A 267 -36.10 39.61 5.03
C GLU A 267 -37.17 40.64 4.68
N GLU A 268 -38.29 40.59 5.40
CA GLU A 268 -39.36 41.59 5.35
C GLU A 268 -39.49 42.21 6.76
N GLU A 269 -39.45 43.55 6.85
CA GLU A 269 -39.65 44.29 8.12
C GLU A 269 -41.11 44.77 8.17
N GLU A 270 -41.85 44.33 9.17
CA GLU A 270 -43.22 44.81 9.42
C GLU A 270 -43.21 46.18 10.10
N GLU A 271 -44.33 46.92 10.00
CA GLU A 271 -44.49 48.27 10.57
C GLU A 271 -44.32 48.34 12.11
N ASP A 272 -44.40 47.21 12.82
CA ASP A 272 -44.16 47.12 14.27
C ASP A 272 -42.69 46.88 14.68
N GLY A 273 -41.80 46.65 13.69
CA GLY A 273 -40.40 46.32 13.90
C GLY A 273 -40.07 44.82 13.93
N ALA A 274 -41.06 43.93 13.77
CA ALA A 274 -40.83 42.50 13.60
C ALA A 274 -40.15 42.19 12.25
N ARG A 275 -39.15 41.29 12.28
CA ARG A 275 -38.43 40.80 11.10
C ARG A 275 -38.90 39.40 10.73
N ILE A 276 -39.45 39.24 9.54
CA ILE A 276 -39.86 37.94 9.00
C ILE A 276 -38.78 37.48 8.02
N LEU A 277 -38.17 36.34 8.32
CA LEU A 277 -37.23 35.67 7.42
C LEU A 277 -37.98 34.67 6.54
N HIS A 278 -37.89 34.85 5.23
CA HIS A 278 -38.49 33.95 4.26
C HIS A 278 -37.43 33.06 3.60
N ASP A 279 -37.68 31.75 3.66
CA ASP A 279 -36.87 30.74 2.97
C ASP A 279 -37.68 30.14 1.83
N ARG A 280 -37.29 30.40 0.57
CA ARG A 280 -37.88 29.73 -0.59
C ARG A 280 -36.91 28.73 -1.18
N GLN A 281 -37.33 27.48 -1.18
CA GLN A 281 -36.61 26.41 -1.86
C GLN A 281 -37.16 26.25 -3.28
N ARG A 282 -36.28 26.26 -4.27
CA ARG A 282 -36.61 25.96 -5.67
C ARG A 282 -35.57 25.01 -6.26
N PHE A 283 -36.01 24.17 -7.18
CA PHE A 283 -35.11 23.33 -7.97
C PHE A 283 -34.90 24.00 -9.33
N SER A 284 -33.63 24.12 -9.74
CA SER A 284 -33.26 24.61 -11.06
C SER A 284 -32.25 23.65 -11.69
N HIS A 285 -32.03 23.78 -12.99
CA HIS A 285 -31.13 22.91 -13.73
C HIS A 285 -29.81 23.61 -14.02
N GLU A 286 -28.74 22.88 -13.81
CA GLU A 286 -27.38 23.27 -14.20
C GLU A 286 -26.90 22.32 -15.28
N LEU A 287 -26.29 22.88 -16.32
CA LEU A 287 -25.64 22.15 -17.40
C LEU A 287 -24.13 22.34 -17.30
N THR A 288 -23.41 21.27 -17.05
CA THR A 288 -21.96 21.23 -17.11
C THR A 288 -21.51 20.70 -18.47
N LEU A 289 -20.64 21.45 -19.13
CA LEU A 289 -20.01 21.11 -20.41
C LEU A 289 -18.50 20.89 -20.19
N VAL A 290 -17.97 19.82 -20.76
CA VAL A 290 -16.53 19.54 -20.80
C VAL A 290 -16.12 19.31 -22.24
N PHE A 291 -15.33 20.23 -22.80
CA PHE A 291 -14.87 20.20 -24.18
C PHE A 291 -13.63 19.31 -24.33
N ALA A 292 -13.38 18.84 -25.55
CA ALA A 292 -12.25 17.96 -25.86
C ALA A 292 -10.87 18.58 -25.52
N ASN A 293 -10.76 19.90 -25.52
CA ASN A 293 -9.55 20.65 -25.14
C ASN A 293 -9.41 20.84 -23.61
N GLY A 294 -10.29 20.25 -22.80
CA GLY A 294 -10.28 20.37 -21.34
C GLY A 294 -10.97 21.63 -20.79
N LYS A 295 -11.44 22.55 -21.64
CA LYS A 295 -12.25 23.69 -21.19
C LYS A 295 -13.55 23.19 -20.58
N THR A 296 -13.94 23.78 -19.46
CA THR A 296 -15.22 23.50 -18.81
C THR A 296 -16.11 24.74 -18.81
N GLN A 297 -17.41 24.54 -18.94
CA GLN A 297 -18.40 25.60 -18.84
C GLN A 297 -19.60 25.12 -18.05
N ILE A 298 -20.06 25.95 -17.11
CA ILE A 298 -21.26 25.68 -16.33
C ILE A 298 -22.31 26.72 -16.71
N LEU A 299 -23.45 26.24 -17.17
CA LEU A 299 -24.62 27.06 -17.52
C LEU A 299 -25.69 26.86 -16.44
N THR A 300 -26.05 27.93 -15.76
CA THR A 300 -27.11 27.98 -14.74
C THR A 300 -28.23 28.93 -15.17
N HIS A 301 -29.33 28.97 -14.41
CA HIS A 301 -30.42 29.92 -14.64
C HIS A 301 -30.04 31.38 -14.29
N GLU A 302 -28.98 31.58 -13.52
CA GLU A 302 -28.44 32.88 -13.19
C GLU A 302 -27.50 33.35 -14.31
N LYS A 303 -27.76 34.54 -14.86
CA LYS A 303 -26.76 35.21 -15.68
C LYS A 303 -25.56 35.50 -14.79
N LYS A 304 -24.39 34.97 -15.13
CA LYS A 304 -23.14 35.52 -14.61
C LYS A 304 -23.08 36.98 -15.04
N GLU A 305 -23.05 37.91 -14.08
CA GLU A 305 -22.61 39.27 -14.37
C GLU A 305 -21.21 39.16 -14.93
N ASN A 306 -21.00 39.72 -16.12
CA ASN A 306 -19.67 39.71 -16.75
C ASN A 306 -18.73 40.52 -15.85
N GLU A 307 -17.68 39.90 -15.34
CA GLU A 307 -16.43 40.59 -14.96
C GLU A 307 -15.75 41.17 -16.21
#